data_AF-R9M1T1-F1
#
_entry.id   AF-R9M1T1-F1
#
_cell.length_a   1.000
_cell.length_b   1.000
_cell.length_c   1.000
_cell.angle_alpha   90.00
_cell.angle_beta   90.00
_cell.angle_gamma   90.00
#
_symmetry.space_group_name_H-M   'P 1'
#
loop_
_entity.id
_entity.type
_entity.pdbx_description
1 polymer ?
#
loop_
_entity_poly.entity_id
_entity_poly.type
_entity_poly.pdbx_seq_one_letter_code
_entity_poly.pdbx_strand_id
1 'polypeptide(L)'
;MQNEHIHEIAYPQLEQLIWEWKADKMNGTPYNVLDHLFKIFKANGEGIVPVEYRYNEKNEPVGYTIKTMTTEEGACFIPFFTRLVYGEKLGIRTHVITLPLMRLAKIASEEPECKGLLLDPRTYDFVIPKDMCKYFVDHQ
;
A
#
# COMPACT_ATOMS: atom_id res chain seq x y z
N MET A 1 -18.41 -15.62 17.59
CA MET A 1 -19.12 -15.20 16.35
C MET A 1 -19.04 -13.69 16.25
N GLN A 2 -19.00 -13.19 15.02
CA GLN A 2 -18.88 -11.79 14.58
C GLN A 2 -17.46 -11.25 14.45
N ASN A 3 -16.78 -11.69 13.39
CA ASN A 3 -15.90 -10.82 12.59
C ASN A 3 -16.70 -10.45 11.33
N GLU A 4 -17.55 -9.43 11.44
CA GLU A 4 -18.15 -8.77 10.29
C GLU A 4 -17.52 -7.38 10.24
N HIS A 5 -16.78 -7.08 9.18
CA HIS A 5 -16.64 -5.76 8.53
C HIS A 5 -15.48 -5.79 7.52
N ILE A 6 -15.60 -6.64 6.51
CA ILE A 6 -14.95 -6.39 5.21
C ILE A 6 -16.03 -6.62 4.16
N HIS A 7 -17.00 -5.70 4.11
CA HIS A 7 -17.95 -5.65 3.02
C HIS A 7 -17.79 -4.36 2.24
N GLU A 8 -17.65 -4.56 0.93
CA GLU A 8 -17.91 -3.63 -0.17
C GLU A 8 -16.96 -2.46 -0.33
N ILE A 9 -16.03 -2.65 -1.25
CA ILE A 9 -15.46 -1.55 -2.00
C ILE A 9 -15.90 -1.72 -3.46
N ALA A 10 -16.90 -0.95 -3.86
CA ALA A 10 -17.38 -0.83 -5.24
C ALA A 10 -16.97 0.54 -5.78
N TYR A 11 -16.14 0.59 -6.84
CA TYR A 11 -15.67 1.87 -7.40
C TYR A 11 -15.85 1.99 -8.90
N PRO A 12 -16.92 2.70 -9.30
CA PRO A 12 -16.90 3.58 -10.48
C PRO A 12 -16.98 5.08 -10.13
N GLN A 13 -17.12 5.48 -8.86
CA GLN A 13 -17.50 6.85 -8.46
C GLN A 13 -16.55 7.52 -7.45
N LEU A 14 -15.33 7.03 -7.27
CA LEU A 14 -14.42 7.49 -6.21
C LEU A 14 -14.12 9.00 -6.27
N GLU A 15 -13.90 9.57 -7.45
CA GLU A 15 -13.65 11.01 -7.59
C GLU A 15 -14.90 11.85 -7.26
N GLN A 16 -16.08 11.41 -7.71
CA GLN A 16 -17.35 12.07 -7.41
C GLN A 16 -17.70 12.02 -5.92
N LEU A 17 -17.46 10.88 -5.26
CA LEU A 17 -17.66 10.71 -3.83
C LEU A 17 -16.72 11.62 -3.01
N ILE A 18 -15.48 11.84 -3.46
CA ILE A 18 -14.54 12.79 -2.83
C ILE A 18 -15.03 14.24 -3.00
N TRP A 19 -15.62 14.60 -4.14
CA TRP A 19 -16.15 15.94 -4.40
C TRP A 19 -17.45 16.24 -3.63
N GLU A 20 -18.40 15.30 -3.62
CA GLU A 20 -19.67 15.41 -2.89
C GLU A 20 -19.43 15.52 -1.38
N TRP A 21 -18.41 14.85 -0.86
CA TRP A 21 -18.06 14.91 0.56
C TRP A 21 -17.30 16.18 0.98
N LYS A 22 -16.47 16.75 0.10
CA LYS A 22 -15.93 18.12 0.30
C LYS A 22 -17.05 19.15 0.39
N ALA A 23 -18.16 18.93 -0.32
CA ALA A 23 -19.35 19.75 -0.20
C ALA A 23 -20.09 19.55 1.13
N ASP A 24 -19.92 18.40 1.80
CA ASP A 24 -20.57 18.03 3.08
C ASP A 24 -19.67 18.22 4.34
N LYS A 25 -18.67 19.11 4.28
CA LYS A 25 -17.86 19.55 5.44
C LYS A 25 -17.02 18.48 6.18
N MET A 26 -16.68 17.37 5.53
CA MET A 26 -15.61 16.45 5.97
C MET A 26 -15.88 15.67 7.28
N ASN A 27 -17.06 15.08 7.48
CA ASN A 27 -17.27 14.12 8.58
C ASN A 27 -16.82 12.70 8.17
N GLY A 28 -15.86 12.10 8.91
CA GLY A 28 -15.43 10.69 8.80
C GLY A 28 -13.91 10.44 8.75
N THR A 29 -13.38 9.59 9.65
CA THR A 29 -11.95 9.28 9.83
C THR A 29 -11.28 8.42 8.73
N PRO A 30 -11.95 7.41 8.12
CA PRO A 30 -11.31 6.51 7.13
C PRO A 30 -10.94 7.20 5.80
N TYR A 31 -11.66 8.25 5.41
CA TYR A 31 -11.53 8.86 4.09
C TYR A 31 -10.47 9.99 4.01
N ASN A 32 -10.06 10.54 5.16
CA ASN A 32 -8.88 11.41 5.25
C ASN A 32 -7.59 10.68 4.85
N VAL A 33 -7.49 9.39 5.20
CA VAL A 33 -6.35 8.53 4.84
C VAL A 33 -6.35 8.27 3.33
N LEU A 34 -7.51 8.01 2.74
CA LEU A 34 -7.67 7.82 1.29
C LEU A 34 -7.35 9.08 0.47
N ASP A 35 -7.86 10.26 0.86
CA ASP A 35 -7.52 11.54 0.19
C ASP A 35 -6.04 11.88 0.37
N HIS A 36 -5.47 11.60 1.54
CA HIS A 36 -4.03 11.77 1.77
C HIS A 36 -3.21 10.81 0.90
N LEU A 37 -3.59 9.54 0.80
CA LEU A 37 -2.93 8.57 -0.08
C LEU A 37 -3.06 8.98 -1.55
N PHE A 38 -4.23 9.41 -2.00
CA PHE A 38 -4.43 9.93 -3.34
C PHE A 38 -3.52 11.14 -3.63
N LYS A 39 -3.41 12.08 -2.69
CA LYS A 39 -2.51 13.23 -2.79
C LYS A 39 -1.04 12.82 -2.81
N ILE A 40 -0.63 11.85 -1.99
CA ILE A 40 0.74 11.31 -1.99
C ILE A 40 1.03 10.63 -3.34
N PHE A 41 0.10 9.82 -3.85
CA PHE A 41 0.22 9.14 -5.14
C PHE A 41 0.37 10.17 -6.28
N LYS A 42 -0.49 11.20 -6.30
CA LYS A 42 -0.42 12.32 -7.25
C LYS A 42 0.87 13.14 -7.14
N ALA A 43 1.43 13.24 -5.93
CA ALA A 43 2.70 13.92 -5.67
C ALA A 43 3.94 13.05 -5.95
N ASN A 44 3.79 11.86 -6.53
CA ASN A 44 4.86 10.87 -6.72
C ASN A 44 5.58 10.50 -5.42
N GLY A 45 4.83 10.36 -4.33
CA GLY A 45 5.37 9.97 -3.04
C GLY A 45 5.99 8.57 -3.05
N GLU A 46 6.79 8.30 -2.02
CA GLU A 46 7.56 7.06 -1.88
C GLU A 46 7.07 6.25 -0.68
N GLY A 47 7.11 4.92 -0.81
CA GLY A 47 6.90 3.96 0.27
C GLY A 47 8.20 3.22 0.59
N ILE A 48 8.44 2.97 1.88
CA ILE A 48 9.50 2.09 2.35
C ILE A 48 8.95 0.67 2.37
N VAL A 49 9.61 -0.26 1.68
CA VAL A 49 9.19 -1.67 1.59
C VAL A 49 10.27 -2.63 2.09
N PRO A 50 9.88 -3.70 2.80
CA PRO A 50 10.80 -4.75 3.19
C PRO A 50 11.22 -5.60 2.00
N VAL A 51 12.51 -5.95 1.96
CA VAL A 51 13.10 -6.76 0.89
C VAL A 51 14.00 -7.86 1.41
N GLU A 52 14.28 -8.81 0.52
CA GLU A 52 15.36 -9.78 0.66
C GLU A 52 16.37 -9.56 -0.45
N TYR A 53 17.63 -9.29 -0.09
CA TYR A 53 18.70 -9.11 -1.06
C TYR A 53 19.16 -10.47 -1.61
N ARG A 54 19.38 -10.51 -2.92
CA ARG A 54 20.06 -11.62 -3.60
C ARG A 54 21.51 -11.24 -3.80
N TYR A 55 22.41 -12.14 -3.44
CA TYR A 55 23.85 -11.95 -3.52
C TYR A 55 24.46 -12.87 -4.57
N ASN A 56 25.53 -12.43 -5.24
CA ASN A 56 26.35 -13.28 -6.11
C ASN A 56 27.36 -14.11 -5.30
N GLU A 57 28.17 -14.91 -6.00
CA GLU A 57 29.23 -15.75 -5.41
C GLU A 57 30.31 -14.96 -4.65
N LYS A 58 30.43 -13.65 -4.91
CA LYS A 58 31.35 -12.72 -4.23
C LYS A 58 30.70 -12.01 -3.05
N ASN A 59 29.49 -12.41 -2.67
CA ASN A 59 28.68 -11.80 -1.63
C ASN A 59 28.32 -10.32 -1.91
N GLU A 60 28.21 -9.94 -3.18
CA GLU A 60 27.78 -8.60 -3.61
C GLU A 60 26.27 -8.64 -3.94
N PRO A 61 25.48 -7.63 -3.52
CA PRO A 61 24.06 -7.58 -3.83
C PRO A 61 23.83 -7.36 -5.33
N VAL A 62 23.16 -8.30 -5.98
CA VAL A 62 22.82 -8.27 -7.41
C VAL A 62 21.34 -8.05 -7.69
N GLY A 63 20.52 -8.02 -6.64
CA GLY A 63 19.11 -7.71 -6.77
C GLY A 63 18.38 -7.85 -5.44
N TYR A 64 17.07 -7.67 -5.49
CA TYR A 64 16.19 -7.86 -4.34
C TYR A 64 14.87 -8.50 -4.76
N THR A 65 14.19 -9.07 -3.78
CA THR A 65 12.80 -9.50 -3.85
C THR A 65 12.01 -8.70 -2.83
N ILE A 66 10.87 -8.13 -3.22
CA ILE A 66 9.96 -7.46 -2.29
C ILE A 66 9.28 -8.54 -1.45
N LYS A 67 9.30 -8.38 -0.13
CA LYS A 67 8.60 -9.31 0.76
C LYS A 67 7.11 -9.00 0.71
N THR A 68 6.31 -10.05 0.53
CA THR A 68 4.86 -9.99 0.70
C THR A 68 4.48 -10.43 2.10
N MET A 69 3.27 -10.09 2.51
CA MET A 69 2.67 -10.52 3.77
C MET A 69 1.37 -11.26 3.47
N THR A 70 1.20 -12.42 4.09
CA THR A 70 -0.02 -13.23 3.96
C THR A 70 -0.80 -13.15 5.27
N THR A 71 -2.08 -12.81 5.21
CA THR A 71 -2.96 -12.82 6.39
C THR A 71 -3.29 -14.26 6.80
N GLU A 72 -3.86 -14.44 8.00
CA GLU A 72 -4.33 -15.76 8.47
C GLU A 72 -5.38 -16.39 7.53
N GLU A 73 -6.14 -15.55 6.82
CA GLU A 73 -7.13 -15.95 5.82
C GLU A 73 -6.51 -16.26 4.44
N GLY A 74 -5.18 -16.20 4.31
CA GLY A 74 -4.46 -16.52 3.08
C GLY A 74 -4.37 -15.37 2.06
N ALA A 75 -4.81 -14.16 2.41
CA ALA A 75 -4.72 -13.01 1.51
C ALA A 75 -3.30 -12.41 1.50
N CYS A 76 -2.71 -12.29 0.31
CA CYS A 76 -1.36 -11.76 0.12
C CYS A 76 -1.38 -10.26 -0.18
N PHE A 77 -0.50 -9.48 0.45
CA PHE A 77 -0.35 -8.04 0.27
C PHE A 77 1.12 -7.64 0.17
N ILE A 78 1.40 -6.51 -0.48
CA ILE A 78 2.72 -5.88 -0.39
C ILE A 78 2.68 -4.85 0.75
N PRO A 79 3.38 -5.09 1.88
CA PRO A 79 3.47 -4.14 2.96
C PRO A 79 4.36 -2.95 2.59
N PHE A 80 3.95 -1.75 2.97
CA PHE A 80 4.79 -0.56 2.90
C PHE A 80 4.58 0.38 4.09
N PHE A 81 5.56 1.23 4.33
CA PHE A 81 5.57 2.24 5.40
C PHE A 81 5.79 3.63 4.82
N THR A 82 5.23 4.65 5.45
CA THR A 82 5.70 6.03 5.24
C THR A 82 7.04 6.24 5.96
N ARG A 83 7.82 7.24 5.53
CA ARG A 83 9.10 7.59 6.20
C ARG A 83 8.93 7.90 7.69
N LEU A 84 7.86 8.61 8.05
CA LEU A 84 7.55 8.99 9.43
C LEU A 84 7.30 7.75 10.30
N VAL A 85 6.40 6.88 9.84
CA VAL A 85 6.05 5.63 10.55
C VAL A 85 7.26 4.71 10.67
N TYR A 86 8.09 4.60 9.62
CA TYR A 86 9.33 3.81 9.68
C TYR A 86 10.31 4.36 10.72
N GLY A 87 10.55 5.68 10.75
CA GLY A 87 11.47 6.30 11.71
C GLY A 87 11.02 6.16 13.17
N GLU A 88 9.72 6.19 13.42
CA GLU A 88 9.15 6.14 14.78
C GLU A 88 8.95 4.70 15.29
N LYS A 89 8.47 3.80 14.43
CA LYS A 89 8.06 2.44 14.82
C LYS A 89 9.09 1.37 14.49
N LEU A 90 10.04 1.64 13.60
CA LEU A 90 11.09 0.68 13.21
C LEU A 90 12.47 1.17 13.70
N GLY A 91 12.79 0.79 14.92
CA GLY A 91 14.09 0.14 15.11
C GLY A 91 14.00 -1.28 14.52
N ILE A 92 15.12 -1.83 14.01
CA ILE A 92 15.45 -3.28 13.97
C ILE A 92 15.37 -4.02 12.59
N ARG A 93 16.56 -4.46 12.14
CA ARG A 93 16.96 -5.77 11.52
C ARG A 93 16.29 -6.35 10.26
N THR A 94 15.61 -5.56 9.43
CA THR A 94 15.18 -6.04 8.11
C THR A 94 15.71 -5.12 7.03
N HIS A 95 16.19 -5.68 5.91
CA HIS A 95 16.57 -4.87 4.76
C HIS A 95 15.33 -4.21 4.16
N VAL A 96 15.41 -2.91 3.91
CA VAL A 96 14.34 -2.13 3.29
C VAL A 96 14.89 -1.30 2.14
N ILE A 97 14.01 -0.96 1.21
CA ILE A 97 14.28 0.03 0.16
C ILE A 97 13.12 1.02 0.07
N THR A 98 13.41 2.18 -0.50
CA THR A 98 12.40 3.18 -0.82
C THR A 98 12.02 3.03 -2.29
N LEU A 99 10.73 2.93 -2.59
CA LEU A 99 10.20 2.86 -3.95
C LEU A 99 9.08 3.89 -4.17
N PRO A 100 8.96 4.47 -5.38
CA PRO A 100 7.80 5.28 -5.74
C PRO A 100 6.52 4.46 -5.57
N LEU A 101 5.47 5.07 -5.01
CA LEU A 101 4.19 4.39 -4.78
C LEU A 101 3.56 3.90 -6.08
N MET A 102 3.78 4.61 -7.20
CA MET A 102 3.40 4.14 -8.54
C MET A 102 4.04 2.81 -8.91
N ARG A 103 5.32 2.63 -8.58
CA ARG A 103 6.01 1.37 -8.83
C ARG A 103 5.45 0.26 -7.95
N LEU A 104 5.13 0.56 -6.69
CA LEU A 104 4.50 -0.40 -5.78
C LEU A 104 3.10 -0.80 -6.25
N ALA A 105 2.28 0.18 -6.67
CA ALA A 105 0.96 -0.05 -7.22
C ALA A 105 1.02 -0.91 -8.49
N LYS A 106 1.98 -0.64 -9.39
CA LYS A 106 2.23 -1.47 -10.56
C LYS A 106 2.52 -2.92 -10.18
N ILE A 107 3.45 -3.15 -9.27
CA ILE A 107 3.80 -4.50 -8.80
C ILE A 107 2.56 -5.18 -8.19
N ALA A 108 1.84 -4.51 -7.28
CA ALA A 108 0.63 -5.07 -6.68
C ALA A 108 -0.46 -5.41 -7.71
N SER A 109 -0.59 -4.61 -8.77
CA SER A 109 -1.56 -4.82 -9.84
C SER A 109 -1.20 -5.98 -10.78
N GLU A 110 0.09 -6.24 -10.99
CA GLU A 110 0.60 -7.28 -11.88
C GLU A 110 0.74 -8.64 -11.18
N GLU A 111 1.04 -8.66 -9.87
CA GLU A 111 1.23 -9.89 -9.10
C GLU A 111 -0.10 -10.65 -8.92
N PRO A 112 -0.27 -11.87 -9.47
CA PRO A 112 -1.56 -12.56 -9.53
C PRO A 112 -2.21 -12.78 -8.16
N GLU A 113 -1.42 -13.20 -7.18
CA GLU A 113 -1.87 -13.56 -5.83
C GLU A 113 -2.00 -12.36 -4.89
N CYS A 114 -1.43 -11.21 -5.27
CA CYS A 114 -1.47 -10.00 -4.46
C CYS A 114 -2.86 -9.36 -4.51
N LYS A 115 -3.41 -9.04 -3.34
CA LYS A 115 -4.69 -8.35 -3.16
C LYS A 115 -4.56 -6.84 -3.08
N GLY A 116 -3.34 -6.31 -2.99
CA GLY A 116 -3.08 -4.87 -2.97
C GLY A 116 -1.86 -4.47 -2.14
N LEU A 117 -1.78 -3.18 -1.82
CA LEU A 117 -0.80 -2.64 -0.90
C LEU A 117 -1.38 -2.56 0.51
N LEU A 118 -0.57 -2.86 1.52
CA LEU A 118 -0.93 -2.68 2.92
C LEU A 118 -0.01 -1.63 3.55
N LEU A 119 -0.59 -0.51 3.96
CA LEU A 119 0.10 0.53 4.70
C LEU A 119 0.14 0.18 6.19
N ASP A 120 1.33 0.31 6.78
CA ASP A 120 1.59 0.05 8.20
C ASP A 120 1.05 -1.32 8.68
N PRO A 121 1.63 -2.43 8.19
CA PRO A 121 1.17 -3.79 8.47
C PRO A 121 1.16 -4.19 9.96
N ARG A 122 1.82 -3.44 10.86
CA ARG A 122 1.80 -3.77 12.30
C ARG A 122 0.48 -3.41 12.96
N THR A 123 -0.14 -2.36 12.46
CA THR A 123 -1.45 -1.86 12.92
C THR A 123 -2.57 -2.25 11.98
N TYR A 124 -2.26 -2.79 10.79
CA TYR A 124 -3.20 -3.07 9.70
C TYR A 124 -4.03 -1.82 9.34
N ASP A 125 -3.38 -0.66 9.34
CA ASP A 125 -4.10 0.61 9.32
C ASP A 125 -4.88 0.83 8.01
N PHE A 126 -4.33 0.39 6.87
CA PHE A 126 -4.99 0.69 5.59
C PHE A 126 -4.57 -0.22 4.42
N VAL A 127 -5.54 -0.71 3.65
CA VAL A 127 -5.32 -1.48 2.40
C VAL A 127 -5.67 -0.63 1.18
N ILE A 128 -4.75 -0.53 0.22
CA ILE A 128 -5.05 -0.06 -1.15
C ILE A 128 -5.29 -1.31 -2.00
N PRO A 129 -6.54 -1.61 -2.40
CA PRO A 129 -6.82 -2.86 -3.09
C PRO A 129 -6.23 -2.89 -4.51
N LYS A 130 -6.09 -4.10 -5.07
CA LYS A 130 -5.45 -4.36 -6.37
C LYS A 130 -6.07 -3.57 -7.52
N ASP A 131 -7.38 -3.48 -7.57
CA ASP A 131 -8.13 -2.74 -8.59
C ASP A 131 -7.83 -1.24 -8.54
N MET A 132 -7.72 -0.65 -7.35
CA MET A 132 -7.27 0.73 -7.18
C MET A 132 -5.81 0.91 -7.60
N CYS A 133 -4.94 -0.05 -7.27
CA CYS A 133 -3.55 -0.04 -7.74
C CYS A 133 -3.49 -0.02 -9.27
N LYS A 134 -4.33 -0.84 -9.93
CA LYS A 134 -4.47 -0.85 -11.39
C LYS A 134 -4.98 0.48 -11.93
N TYR A 135 -6.01 1.05 -11.31
CA TYR A 135 -6.56 2.35 -11.71
C TYR A 135 -5.48 3.44 -11.71
N PHE A 136 -4.68 3.53 -10.64
CA PHE A 136 -3.59 4.51 -10.55
C PHE A 136 -2.52 4.34 -11.62
N VAL A 137 -2.22 3.11 -12.00
CA VAL A 137 -1.22 2.80 -13.04
C VAL A 137 -1.75 3.14 -14.43
N ASP A 138 -3.04 2.88 -14.68
CA ASP A 138 -3.66 3.09 -15.99
C ASP A 138 -3.96 4.58 -16.29
N HIS A 139 -4.05 5.44 -15.27
CA HIS A 139 -4.44 6.86 -15.40
C HIS A 139 -3.28 7.83 -15.06
N GLN A 140 -2.05 7.44 -15.40
CA GLN A 140 -0.86 8.28 -15.24
C GLN A 140 -0.75 9.38 -16.31
#